data_AF-A0A0S3QXQ3-F1
#
_entry.id   AF-A0A0S3QXQ3-F1
#
_cell.length_a   1.000
_cell.length_b   1.000
_cell.length_c   1.000
_cell.angle_alpha   90.00
_cell.angle_beta   90.00
_cell.angle_gamma   90.00
#
_symmetry.space_group_name_H-M   'P 1'
#
loop_
_entity.id
_entity.type
_entity.pdbx_description
1 polymer ?
#
loop_
_entity_poly.entity_id
_entity_poly.type
_entity_poly.pdbx_seq_one_letter_code
_entity_poly.pdbx_strand_id
1 'polypeptide(L)' 'MSRSLAESEFRALAQGICELLWIKIILDDLKVDLKGPMKLYCDNKSAIEIAHNPVQHDRTKHVEIDRHFIKEILDKGL' A
#
# COMPACT_ATOMS: atom_id res chain seq x y z
N MET A 1 19.42 -12.59 -4.09
CA MET A 1 19.64 -11.45 -3.16
C MET A 1 18.62 -10.31 -3.34
N SER A 2 17.70 -10.39 -4.32
CA SER A 2 16.82 -9.28 -4.71
C SER A 2 15.32 -9.48 -4.40
N ARG A 3 14.83 -10.73 -4.21
CA ARG A 3 13.44 -10.98 -3.79
C ARG A 3 13.15 -10.49 -2.38
N SER A 4 14.06 -10.74 -1.43
CA SER A 4 13.86 -10.36 -0.02
C SER A 4 13.78 -8.86 0.19
N LEU A 5 14.52 -8.06 -0.60
CA LEU A 5 14.47 -6.60 -0.53
C LEU A 5 13.15 -6.08 -1.14
N ALA A 6 12.75 -6.60 -2.30
CA ALA A 6 11.51 -6.20 -2.93
C ALA A 6 10.27 -6.55 -2.06
N GLU A 7 10.30 -7.69 -1.37
CA GLU A 7 9.28 -8.09 -0.40
C GLU A 7 9.28 -7.25 0.88
N SER A 8 10.44 -6.87 1.42
CA SER A 8 10.50 -6.00 2.61
C SER A 8 9.95 -4.62 2.29
N GLU A 9 10.22 -4.13 1.09
CA GLU A 9 9.78 -2.82 0.61
C GLU A 9 8.28 -2.83 0.26
N PHE A 10 7.77 -3.93 -0.29
CA PHE A 10 6.33 -4.13 -0.45
C PHE A 10 5.59 -4.18 0.89
N ARG A 11 6.17 -4.83 1.91
CA ARG A 11 5.63 -4.80 3.27
C ARG A 11 5.67 -3.40 3.88
N ALA A 12 6.73 -2.64 3.65
CA ALA A 12 6.80 -1.23 4.06
C ALA A 12 5.72 -0.38 3.38
N LEU A 13 5.43 -0.62 2.09
CA LEU A 13 4.31 0.01 1.38
C LEU A 13 2.95 -0.35 2.01
N ALA A 14 2.71 -1.64 2.29
CA ALA A 14 1.47 -2.09 2.92
C ALA A 14 1.26 -1.40 4.29
N GLN A 15 2.33 -1.30 5.07
CA GLN A 15 2.34 -0.62 6.36
C GLN A 15 2.07 0.89 6.20
N GLY A 16 2.72 1.56 5.24
CA GLY A 16 2.52 2.98 4.96
C GLY A 16 1.08 3.29 4.53
N ILE A 17 0.43 2.39 3.78
CA ILE A 17 -0.99 2.53 3.42
C ILE A 17 -1.90 2.36 4.64
N CYS A 18 -1.58 1.42 5.53
CA CYS A 18 -2.32 1.24 6.79
C CYS A 18 -2.25 2.52 7.64
N GLU A 19 -1.06 3.09 7.81
CA GLU A 19 -0.84 4.34 8.54
C GLU A 19 -1.60 5.52 7.90
N LEU A 20 -1.60 5.60 6.56
CA LEU A 20 -2.34 6.62 5.82
C LEU A 20 -3.85 6.50 6.03
N LEU A 21 -4.38 5.27 6.07
CA LEU A 21 -5.79 5.01 6.37
C LEU A 21 -6.14 5.44 7.81
N TRP A 22 -5.26 5.13 8.78
CA TRP A 22 -5.42 5.59 10.16
C TRP A 22 -5.45 7.11 10.25
N ILE A 23 -4.55 7.80 9.55
CA ILE A 23 -4.55 9.27 9.49
C ILE A 23 -5.86 9.79 8.89
N LYS A 24 -6.38 9.16 7.83
CA LYS A 24 -7.67 9.52 7.23
C LYS A 24 -8.82 9.42 8.23
N ILE A 25 -8.86 8.33 8.99
CA ILE A 25 -9.89 8.09 10.02
C ILE A 25 -9.80 9.17 11.12
N ILE A 26 -8.59 9.47 11.59
CA ILE A 26 -8.38 10.51 12.61
C ILE A 26 -8.80 11.89 12.08
N LEU A 27 -8.49 12.22 10.83
CA LEU A 27 -8.89 13.48 10.22
C LEU A 27 -10.41 13.59 10.05
N ASP A 28 -11.09 12.49 9.70
CA ASP A 28 -12.56 12.44 9.63
C ASP A 28 -13.21 12.64 11.02
N ASP A 29 -12.63 12.03 12.06
CA ASP A 29 -13.07 12.20 13.45
C ASP A 29 -12.90 13.67 13.91
N LEU A 30 -11.80 14.30 13.51
CA LEU A 30 -11.53 15.73 13.72
C LEU A 30 -12.34 16.68 12.83
N LYS A 31 -13.23 16.15 11.97
CA LYS A 31 -14.02 16.93 10.99
C LYS A 31 -13.18 17.75 10.01
N VAL A 32 -11.98 17.29 9.70
CA VAL A 32 -11.11 17.90 8.70
C VAL A 32 -11.44 17.30 7.33
N ASP A 33 -12.02 18.13 6.46
CA ASP A 33 -12.32 17.75 5.07
C ASP A 33 -11.02 17.68 4.24
N LEU A 34 -10.60 16.46 3.89
CA LEU A 34 -9.51 16.24 2.96
C LEU A 34 -10.02 16.41 1.53
N LYS A 35 -9.68 17.55 0.92
CA LYS A 35 -10.00 17.83 -0.48
C LYS A 35 -9.05 17.08 -1.41
N GLY A 36 -9.40 15.84 -1.75
CA GLY A 36 -8.75 15.04 -2.79
C GLY A 36 -8.12 13.73 -2.29
N PRO A 37 -7.50 12.96 -3.21
CA PRO A 37 -6.84 11.71 -2.89
C PRO A 37 -5.60 11.91 -2.02
N MET A 38 -5.38 11.01 -1.06
CA MET A 38 -4.21 10.94 -0.20
C MET A 38 -3.07 10.23 -0.92
N LYS A 39 -2.00 10.98 -1.24
CA LYS A 39 -0.87 10.44 -1.99
C LYS A 39 0.18 9.84 -1.06
N LEU A 40 0.50 8.57 -1.27
CA LEU A 40 1.69 7.93 -0.71
C LEU A 40 2.81 7.94 -1.76
N TYR A 41 3.99 8.45 -1.40
CA TYR A 41 5.17 8.42 -2.27
C TYR A 41 6.11 7.30 -1.82
N CYS A 42 6.56 6.49 -2.77
CA CYS A 42 7.61 5.49 -2.59
C CYS A 42 8.65 5.71 -3.69
N ASP A 43 9.92 5.68 -3.33
CA ASP A 43 11.05 5.83 -4.25
C ASP A 43 11.48 4.49 -4.87
N ASN A 44 11.06 3.38 -4.26
CA ASN A 44 11.38 2.05 -4.73
C ASN A 44 10.46 1.60 -5.88
N LYS A 45 10.93 1.81 -7.11
CA LYS A 45 10.26 1.38 -8.35
C LYS A 45 9.86 -0.10 -8.37
N SER A 46 10.63 -0.97 -7.71
CA SER A 46 10.31 -2.40 -7.63
C SER A 46 9.08 -2.66 -6.77
N ALA A 47 8.94 -1.92 -5.67
CA ALA A 47 7.80 -2.03 -4.76
C ALA A 47 6.51 -1.48 -5.40
N ILE A 48 6.64 -0.39 -6.17
CA ILE A 48 5.57 0.16 -7.02
C ILE A 48 5.13 -0.87 -8.07
N GLU A 49 6.09 -1.51 -8.76
CA GLU A 49 5.79 -2.51 -9.79
C GLU A 49 5.11 -3.75 -9.18
N ILE A 50 5.48 -4.18 -7.97
CA ILE A 50 4.80 -5.27 -7.26
C ILE A 50 3.36 -4.89 -6.88
N ALA A 51 3.11 -3.64 -6.50
CA ALA A 51 1.77 -3.14 -6.21
C ALA A 51 0.88 -3.11 -7.48
N HIS A 52 1.43 -2.72 -8.63
CA HIS A 52 0.69 -2.63 -9.90
C HIS A 52 0.57 -3.94 -10.68
N ASN A 53 1.58 -4.82 -10.60
CA ASN A 53 1.60 -6.10 -11.31
C ASN A 53 1.51 -7.28 -10.34
N PRO A 54 0.31 -7.85 -10.15
CA PRO A 54 0.12 -8.89 -9.16
C PRO A 54 0.66 -10.27 -9.51
N VAL A 55 1.24 -10.44 -10.69
CA VAL A 55 1.79 -11.70 -11.18
C VAL A 55 3.22 -11.91 -10.66
N GLN A 56 3.36 -12.06 -9.34
CA GLN A 56 4.53 -12.72 -8.76
C GLN A 56 4.08 -13.88 -7.88
N HIS A 57 4.66 -15.04 -8.16
CA HIS A 57 4.27 -16.37 -7.71
C HIS A 57 4.66 -16.67 -6.25
N ASP A 58 4.63 -15.68 -5.36
CA ASP A 58 5.01 -15.87 -3.96
C ASP A 58 3.78 -16.19 -3.10
N ARG A 59 3.68 -17.45 -2.67
CA ARG A 59 2.52 -18.05 -1.97
C ARG A 59 2.60 -17.89 -0.45
N THR A 60 3.06 -16.75 0.05
CA THR A 60 2.99 -16.47 1.49
C THR A 60 1.70 -15.72 1.80
N LYS A 61 0.79 -16.33 2.58
CA LYS A 61 -0.55 -15.82 2.90
C LYS A 61 -0.58 -14.33 3.31
N HIS A 62 0.42 -13.87 4.05
CA HIS A 62 0.51 -12.46 4.48
C HIS A 62 0.70 -11.50 3.30
N VAL A 63 1.51 -11.88 2.31
CA VAL A 63 1.75 -11.09 1.09
C VAL A 63 0.50 -11.03 0.21
N GLU A 64 -0.31 -12.11 0.17
CA GLU A 64 -1.58 -12.12 -0.56
C GLU A 64 -2.62 -11.18 0.06
N ILE A 65 -2.72 -11.15 1.40
CA ILE A 65 -3.64 -10.24 2.11
C ILE A 65 -3.24 -8.78 1.86
N ASP A 66 -1.96 -8.45 2.05
CA ASP A 66 -1.43 -7.11 1.80
C ASP A 66 -1.66 -6.70 0.34
N ARG A 67 -1.47 -7.64 -0.61
CA ARG A 67 -1.74 -7.42 -2.04
C ARG A 67 -3.21 -7.09 -2.32
N HIS A 68 -4.16 -7.84 -1.77
CA HIS A 68 -5.58 -7.57 -1.95
C HIS A 68 -5.97 -6.21 -1.37
N PHE A 69 -5.45 -5.89 -0.19
CA PHE A 69 -5.68 -4.63 0.49
C PHE A 69 -5.15 -3.44 -0.33
N ILE A 70 -3.91 -3.50 -0.80
CA ILE A 70 -3.30 -2.43 -1.62
C ILE A 70 -4.07 -2.26 -2.93
N LYS A 71 -4.48 -3.35 -3.58
CA LYS A 71 -5.26 -3.28 -4.82
C LYS A 71 -6.62 -2.62 -4.61
N GLU A 72 -7.32 -2.93 -3.53
CA GLU A 72 -8.58 -2.26 -3.20
C GLU A 72 -8.39 -0.76 -2.93
N ILE A 73 -7.30 -0.37 -2.27
CA ILE A 73 -6.98 1.04 -2.00
C ILE A 73 -6.72 1.79 -3.32
N LEU A 74 -5.93 1.19 -4.21
CA LEU A 74 -5.62 1.75 -5.53
C LEU A 74 -6.88 1.89 -6.40
N ASP A 75 -7.74 0.87 -6.41
CA ASP A 75 -9.00 0.87 -7.18
C ASP A 75 -10.01 1.89 -6.63
N LYS A 76 -10.05 2.08 -5.31
CA LYS A 76 -10.87 3.10 -4.63
C LYS A 76 -10.35 4.53 -4.83
N GLY A 77 -9.23 4.70 -5.53
CA GLY A 77 -8.68 6.01 -5.88
C GLY A 77 -8.30 6.86 -4.67
N LEU A 78 -7.87 6.19 -3.58
CA LEU A 78 -7.30 6.89 -2.44
C LEU A 78 -5.99 7.56 -2.83
#